data_AF-A0A0B7NN63-F1
#
_entry.id   AF-A0A0B7NN63-F1
#
_cell.length_a   1.000
_cell.length_b   1.000
_cell.length_c   1.000
_cell.angle_alpha   90.00
_cell.angle_beta   90.00
_cell.angle_gamma   90.00
#
_symmetry.space_group_name_H-M   'P 1'
#
loop_
_entity.id
_entity.type
_entity.pdbx_description
1 polymer ?
#
loop_
_entity_poly.entity_id
_entity_poly.type
_entity_poly.pdbx_seq_one_letter_code
_entity_poly.pdbx_strand_id
1 'polypeptide(L)'
;MDIVQFFKAKRRQELFVVQVLKLFLEKTSDYRKSLLEDHSLFLTYLQEGLRQEKPGNARPTTIVNWIKVHMRKAGIKENYKPHSIRSAVSTKAVMLGNSIHYVKDYANWSQGLNTFEKYYYKPSRKQHPSTKIQNSIFSAENNTTLESEAKATRIVLGTTNNTHFAEAKDKEVVQSQPWYRRYF
;
A
#
# COMPACT_ATOMS: atom_id res chain seq x y z
N MET A 1 18.93 -19.78 -15.74
CA MET A 1 18.09 -18.56 -15.82
C MET A 1 18.07 -17.90 -14.45
N ASP A 2 18.62 -16.69 -14.30
CA ASP A 2 18.58 -15.94 -13.02
C ASP A 2 17.12 -15.62 -12.66
N ILE A 3 16.74 -15.73 -11.37
CA ILE A 3 15.41 -15.36 -10.88
C ILE A 3 15.05 -13.92 -11.28
N VAL A 4 16.06 -13.07 -11.44
CA VAL A 4 15.96 -11.72 -11.98
C VAL A 4 15.38 -11.68 -13.40
N GLN A 5 15.73 -12.64 -14.26
CA GLN A 5 15.23 -12.74 -15.64
C GLN A 5 13.81 -13.30 -15.68
N PHE A 6 13.42 -14.13 -14.71
CA PHE A 6 12.07 -14.67 -14.60
C PHE A 6 11.02 -13.57 -14.40
N PHE A 7 11.31 -12.56 -13.57
CA PHE A 7 10.40 -11.45 -13.31
C PHE A 7 10.36 -10.38 -14.41
N LYS A 8 11.33 -10.36 -15.34
CA LYS A 8 11.37 -9.36 -16.42
C LYS A 8 10.40 -9.66 -17.58
N ALA A 9 9.83 -10.86 -17.65
CA ALA A 9 9.12 -11.34 -18.85
C ALA A 9 7.61 -11.00 -18.94
N LYS A 10 6.97 -10.37 -17.93
CA LYS A 10 5.55 -10.01 -18.00
C LYS A 10 5.31 -8.53 -17.71
N ARG A 11 5.19 -7.72 -18.76
CA ARG A 11 4.53 -6.42 -18.71
C ARG A 11 3.07 -6.63 -19.16
N ARG A 12 2.10 -6.27 -18.32
CA ARG A 12 0.62 -6.26 -18.55
C ARG A 12 -0.18 -7.55 -18.31
N GLN A 13 0.14 -8.29 -17.25
CA GLN A 13 -0.91 -8.95 -16.47
C GLN A 13 -0.65 -8.56 -15.03
N GLU A 14 -1.68 -8.17 -14.29
CA GLU A 14 -1.58 -7.98 -12.85
C GLU A 14 -0.84 -9.19 -12.27
N LEU A 15 0.28 -8.93 -11.61
CA LEU A 15 1.16 -9.97 -11.09
C LEU A 15 0.42 -10.71 -9.96
N PHE A 16 -0.40 -11.69 -10.33
CA PHE A 16 -1.03 -12.56 -9.35
C PHE A 16 0.07 -13.46 -8.79
N VAL A 17 0.44 -13.23 -7.53
CA VAL A 17 1.56 -13.91 -6.85
C VAL A 17 1.45 -15.42 -7.01
N VAL A 18 0.24 -15.98 -6.96
CA VAL A 18 0.01 -17.42 -7.13
C VAL A 18 0.34 -17.89 -8.55
N GLN A 19 0.01 -17.13 -9.60
CA GLN A 19 0.36 -17.50 -10.98
C GLN A 19 1.88 -17.46 -11.19
N VAL A 20 2.55 -16.45 -10.63
CA VAL A 20 4.01 -16.34 -10.70
C VAL A 20 4.68 -17.49 -9.96
N LEU A 21 4.15 -17.85 -8.78
CA LEU A 21 4.63 -18.98 -7.99
C LEU A 21 4.43 -20.31 -8.72
N LYS A 22 3.25 -20.53 -9.30
CA LYS A 22 2.94 -21.71 -10.12
C LYS A 22 3.90 -21.84 -11.29
N LEU A 23 4.08 -20.78 -12.07
CA LEU A 23 5.01 -20.75 -13.19
C LEU A 23 6.45 -21.01 -12.74
N PHE A 24 6.84 -20.50 -11.58
CA PHE A 24 8.17 -20.71 -11.03
C PHE A 24 8.39 -22.19 -10.65
N LEU A 25 7.42 -22.82 -10.00
CA LEU A 25 7.45 -24.25 -9.68
C LEU A 25 7.50 -25.11 -10.96
N GLU A 26 6.69 -24.79 -11.96
CA GLU A 26 6.69 -25.48 -13.26
C GLU A 26 8.06 -25.42 -13.93
N LYS A 27 8.64 -24.22 -14.06
CA LYS A 27 9.96 -24.02 -14.69
C LYS A 27 11.13 -24.60 -13.89
N THR A 28 10.94 -24.84 -12.59
CA THR A 28 11.98 -25.42 -11.73
C THR A 28 11.76 -26.90 -11.43
N SER A 29 10.71 -27.50 -11.99
CA SER A 29 10.30 -28.88 -11.69
C SER A 29 11.41 -29.91 -11.94
N ASP A 30 12.11 -29.81 -13.07
CA ASP A 30 13.20 -30.74 -13.40
C ASP A 30 14.37 -30.66 -12.43
N TYR A 31 14.73 -29.45 -11.98
CA TYR A 31 15.79 -29.25 -10.97
C TYR A 31 15.40 -29.79 -9.60
N ARG A 32 14.10 -29.87 -9.29
CA ARG A 32 13.59 -30.35 -7.98
C ARG A 32 13.57 -31.87 -7.86
N LYS A 33 13.46 -32.60 -8.98
CA LYS A 33 13.47 -34.07 -8.99
C LYS A 33 14.74 -34.66 -8.35
N SER A 34 15.87 -33.95 -8.44
CA SER A 34 17.15 -34.37 -7.87
C SER A 34 17.40 -33.91 -6.44
N LEU A 35 16.46 -33.18 -5.82
CA LEU A 35 16.59 -32.65 -4.46
C LEU A 35 15.82 -33.53 -3.47
N LEU A 36 16.19 -33.42 -2.19
CA LEU A 36 15.42 -34.03 -1.10
C LEU A 36 13.99 -33.44 -1.05
N GLU A 37 13.04 -34.21 -0.52
CA GLU A 37 11.63 -33.83 -0.47
C GLU A 37 11.38 -32.52 0.30
N ASP A 38 12.25 -32.20 1.28
CA ASP A 38 12.19 -31.02 2.15
C ASP A 38 12.91 -29.77 1.59
N HIS A 39 13.20 -29.75 0.29
CA HIS A 39 13.88 -28.62 -0.34
C HIS A 39 13.06 -27.32 -0.27
N SER A 40 13.77 -26.18 -0.23
CA SER A 40 13.11 -24.89 -0.10
C SER A 40 12.44 -24.45 -1.41
N LEU A 41 11.47 -23.54 -1.29
CA LEU A 41 10.81 -22.99 -2.47
C LEU A 41 11.84 -22.34 -3.40
N PHE A 42 12.76 -21.53 -2.89
CA PHE A 42 13.73 -20.81 -3.73
C PHE A 42 15.03 -21.61 -3.90
N LEU A 43 15.44 -21.81 -5.15
CA LEU A 43 16.63 -22.58 -5.50
C LEU A 43 17.75 -21.67 -6.01
N THR A 44 19.01 -22.05 -5.76
CA THR A 44 20.21 -21.45 -6.35
C THR A 44 20.72 -22.25 -7.54
N TYR A 45 21.61 -21.64 -8.33
CA TYR A 45 22.35 -22.30 -9.41
C TYR A 45 21.48 -22.92 -10.52
N LEU A 46 20.36 -22.27 -10.85
CA LEU A 46 19.41 -22.68 -11.91
C LEU A 46 19.90 -22.36 -13.35
N GLN A 47 21.20 -22.14 -13.58
CA GLN A 47 21.73 -21.78 -14.89
C GLN A 47 22.56 -22.91 -15.48
N GLU A 48 21.99 -23.55 -16.50
CA GLU A 48 22.72 -24.48 -17.36
C GLU A 48 23.93 -23.80 -17.98
N GLY A 49 25.10 -24.41 -17.82
CA GLY A 49 26.38 -23.91 -18.35
C GLY A 49 27.39 -23.49 -17.27
N LEU A 50 26.96 -23.12 -16.06
CA LEU A 50 27.84 -22.94 -14.90
C LEU A 50 28.01 -24.29 -14.18
N ARG A 51 28.63 -25.25 -14.89
CA ARG A 51 28.54 -26.72 -14.70
C ARG A 51 29.18 -27.32 -13.44
N GLN A 52 29.41 -26.59 -12.35
CA GLN A 52 30.06 -27.18 -11.17
C GLN A 52 29.17 -27.35 -9.95
N GLU A 53 28.08 -26.58 -9.82
CA GLU A 53 27.23 -26.62 -8.62
C GLU A 53 25.83 -27.15 -8.96
N LYS A 54 25.42 -28.23 -8.28
CA LYS A 54 24.06 -28.75 -8.34
C LYS A 54 23.08 -27.70 -7.77
N PRO A 55 21.84 -27.63 -8.25
CA PRO A 55 20.81 -26.82 -7.61
C PRO A 55 20.73 -27.10 -6.11
N GLY A 56 20.48 -26.06 -5.32
CA GLY A 56 20.42 -26.18 -3.88
C GLY A 56 19.46 -25.16 -3.26
N ASN A 57 19.23 -25.29 -1.96
CA ASN A 57 18.35 -24.39 -1.22
C ASN A 57 18.95 -22.98 -1.13
N ALA A 58 18.18 -21.97 -1.52
CA ALA A 58 18.59 -20.58 -1.32
C ALA A 58 18.63 -20.24 0.16
N ARG A 59 19.78 -19.75 0.63
CA ARG A 59 19.93 -19.26 2.01
C ARG A 59 19.11 -17.98 2.20
N PRO A 60 18.61 -17.68 3.41
CA PRO A 60 17.89 -16.44 3.68
C PRO A 60 18.65 -15.18 3.28
N THR A 61 19.97 -15.16 3.47
CA THR A 61 20.85 -14.05 3.07
C THR A 61 20.88 -13.84 1.55
N THR A 62 20.80 -14.92 0.78
CA THR A 62 20.76 -14.89 -0.69
C THR A 62 19.45 -14.27 -1.17
N ILE A 63 18.32 -14.70 -0.59
CA ILE A 63 16.99 -14.15 -0.90
C ILE A 63 16.94 -12.65 -0.55
N VAL A 64 17.47 -12.25 0.60
CA VAL A 64 17.57 -10.85 1.00
C VAL A 64 18.37 -10.03 -0.01
N ASN A 65 19.46 -10.57 -0.55
CA ASN A 65 20.27 -9.91 -1.56
C ASN A 65 19.53 -9.80 -2.90
N TRP A 66 18.81 -10.83 -3.34
CA TRP A 66 17.94 -10.75 -4.52
C TRP A 66 16.89 -9.64 -4.37
N ILE A 67 16.22 -9.56 -3.22
CA ILE A 67 15.24 -8.50 -2.94
C ILE A 67 15.90 -7.12 -3.03
N LYS A 68 17.06 -6.91 -2.40
CA LYS A 68 17.80 -5.63 -2.47
C LYS A 68 18.16 -5.24 -3.90
N VAL A 69 18.61 -6.21 -4.72
CA VAL A 69 18.92 -5.99 -6.14
C VAL A 69 17.67 -5.53 -6.89
N HIS A 70 16.52 -6.16 -6.66
CA HIS A 70 15.26 -5.76 -7.28
C HIS A 70 14.76 -4.40 -6.78
N MET A 71 14.88 -4.10 -5.49
CA MET A 71 14.56 -2.78 -4.95
C MET A 71 15.40 -1.68 -5.63
N ARG A 72 16.72 -1.88 -5.77
CA ARG A 72 17.60 -0.95 -6.47
C ARG A 72 17.20 -0.78 -7.93
N LYS A 73 16.89 -1.87 -8.63
CA LYS A 73 16.42 -1.84 -10.03
C LYS A 73 15.08 -1.11 -10.19
N ALA A 74 14.24 -1.12 -9.16
CA ALA A 74 12.99 -0.36 -9.12
C ALA A 74 13.18 1.12 -8.71
N GLY A 75 14.43 1.60 -8.56
CA GLY A 75 14.72 2.97 -8.15
C GLY A 75 14.49 3.25 -6.65
N ILE A 76 14.30 2.20 -5.83
CA ILE A 76 14.17 2.35 -4.39
C ILE A 76 15.57 2.59 -3.80
N LYS A 77 15.67 3.67 -3.01
CA LYS A 77 16.92 4.06 -2.32
C LYS A 77 17.42 2.97 -1.36
N GLU A 78 18.74 2.86 -1.20
CA GLU A 78 19.37 1.76 -0.43
C GLU A 78 19.14 1.82 1.08
N ASN A 79 18.64 2.94 1.61
CA ASN A 79 18.22 3.07 2.99
C ASN A 79 16.98 2.22 3.31
N TYR A 80 16.16 1.90 2.30
CA TYR A 80 15.06 0.95 2.46
C TYR A 80 15.57 -0.48 2.38
N LYS A 81 15.07 -1.33 3.28
CA LYS A 81 15.46 -2.74 3.39
C LYS A 81 14.27 -3.62 2.99
N PRO A 82 14.45 -4.94 2.78
CA PRO A 82 13.33 -5.84 2.53
C PRO A 82 12.19 -5.72 3.55
N HIS A 83 12.51 -5.42 4.82
CA HIS A 83 11.50 -5.18 5.84
C HIS A 83 10.61 -3.95 5.56
N SER A 84 11.13 -2.94 4.85
CA SER A 84 10.34 -1.77 4.42
C SER A 84 9.20 -2.16 3.48
N ILE A 85 9.35 -3.24 2.70
CA ILE A 85 8.29 -3.77 1.83
C ILE A 85 7.14 -4.28 2.70
N ARG A 86 7.43 -5.08 3.73
CA ARG A 86 6.43 -5.57 4.69
C ARG A 86 5.66 -4.42 5.33
N SER A 87 6.38 -3.40 5.82
CA SER A 87 5.75 -2.19 6.38
C SER A 87 4.83 -1.48 5.40
N ALA A 88 5.27 -1.31 4.14
CA ALA A 88 4.50 -0.62 3.11
C ALA A 88 3.24 -1.41 2.73
N VAL A 89 3.35 -2.73 2.55
CA VAL A 89 2.22 -3.62 2.23
C VAL A 89 1.19 -3.63 3.35
N SER A 90 1.62 -3.83 4.61
CA SER A 90 0.73 -3.82 5.76
C SER A 90 0.07 -2.46 5.97
N THR A 91 0.81 -1.37 5.80
CA THR A 91 0.23 -0.01 5.82
C THR A 91 -0.84 0.15 4.75
N LYS A 92 -0.57 -0.27 3.51
CA LYS A 92 -1.53 -0.18 2.42
C LYS A 92 -2.78 -1.01 2.69
N ALA A 93 -2.65 -2.21 3.27
CA ALA A 93 -3.79 -3.05 3.64
C ALA A 93 -4.71 -2.35 4.65
N VAL A 94 -4.14 -1.72 5.70
CA VAL A 94 -4.90 -0.91 6.66
C VAL A 94 -5.56 0.29 5.98
N MET A 95 -4.84 0.98 5.09
CA MET A 95 -5.39 2.11 4.34
C MET A 95 -6.53 1.73 3.39
N LEU A 96 -6.62 0.46 2.98
CA LEU A 96 -7.73 -0.09 2.20
C LEU A 96 -8.91 -0.56 3.09
N GLY A 97 -8.87 -0.30 4.40
CA GLY A 97 -9.96 -0.59 5.32
C GLY A 97 -9.85 -1.92 6.06
N ASN A 98 -8.78 -2.69 5.86
CA ASN A 98 -8.58 -3.92 6.63
C ASN A 98 -8.27 -3.58 8.08
N SER A 99 -8.81 -4.37 9.02
CA SER A 99 -8.55 -4.16 10.44
C SER A 99 -7.07 -4.41 10.74
N ILE A 100 -6.53 -3.64 11.69
CA ILE A 100 -5.14 -3.83 12.15
C ILE A 100 -4.94 -5.25 12.71
N HIS A 101 -5.96 -5.81 13.36
CA HIS A 101 -5.95 -7.17 13.86
C HIS A 101 -5.68 -8.20 12.75
N TYR A 102 -6.43 -8.14 11.64
CA TYR A 102 -6.24 -9.04 10.50
C TYR A 102 -4.89 -8.82 9.82
N VAL A 103 -4.44 -7.56 9.71
CA VAL A 103 -3.13 -7.26 9.13
C VAL A 103 -1.99 -7.81 9.99
N LYS A 104 -2.12 -7.74 11.33
CA LYS A 104 -1.17 -8.35 12.26
C LYS A 104 -1.15 -9.87 12.15
N ASP A 105 -2.31 -10.49 12.06
CA ASP A 105 -2.44 -11.94 11.93
C ASP A 105 -1.77 -12.43 10.65
N TYR A 106 -2.11 -11.81 9.51
CA TYR A 106 -1.55 -12.14 8.21
C TYR A 106 -0.04 -11.88 8.11
N ALA A 107 0.44 -10.83 8.77
CA ALA A 107 1.87 -10.54 8.81
C ALA A 107 2.63 -11.38 9.84
N ASN A 108 1.96 -12.17 10.68
CA ASN A 108 2.55 -12.84 11.84
C ASN A 108 3.21 -11.84 12.81
N TRP A 109 2.45 -10.84 13.24
CA TRP A 109 2.78 -9.96 14.37
C TRP A 109 1.94 -10.35 15.58
N SER A 110 2.52 -10.21 16.77
CA SER A 110 1.77 -10.39 18.02
C SER A 110 0.62 -9.39 18.11
N GLN A 111 -0.57 -9.89 18.42
CA GLN A 111 -1.78 -9.07 18.59
C GLN A 111 -1.65 -8.12 19.78
N GLY A 112 -1.09 -8.60 20.89
CA GLY A 112 -0.92 -7.84 22.13
C GLY A 112 0.18 -6.79 22.12
N LEU A 113 1.03 -6.74 21.07
CA LEU A 113 2.11 -5.78 20.96
C LEU A 113 1.81 -4.69 19.94
N ASN A 114 2.25 -3.46 20.23
CA ASN A 114 2.07 -2.30 19.34
C ASN A 114 3.22 -2.11 18.33
N THR A 115 4.02 -3.16 18.08
CA THR A 115 5.21 -3.09 17.21
C THR A 115 4.86 -2.62 15.80
N PHE A 116 3.73 -3.10 15.26
CA PHE A 116 3.26 -2.69 13.96
C PHE A 116 2.92 -1.20 13.95
N GLU A 117 2.04 -0.77 14.84
CA GLU A 117 1.52 0.58 14.94
C GLU A 117 2.64 1.61 15.16
N LYS A 118 3.62 1.28 16.02
CA LYS A 118 4.71 2.18 16.37
C LYS A 118 5.77 2.28 15.27
N TYR A 119 6.21 1.14 14.73
CA TYR A 119 7.42 1.08 13.90
C TYR A 119 7.13 0.89 12.40
N TYR A 120 6.05 0.21 12.05
CA TYR A 120 5.81 -0.26 10.68
C TYR A 120 4.61 0.39 10.00
N TYR A 121 3.59 0.83 10.75
CA TYR A 121 2.47 1.58 10.21
C TYR A 121 2.91 3.01 9.88
N LYS A 122 3.06 3.29 8.59
CA LYS A 122 3.54 4.58 8.06
C LYS A 122 2.62 5.07 6.95
N PRO A 123 1.37 5.46 7.26
CA PRO A 123 0.45 5.96 6.24
C PRO A 123 1.09 7.16 5.53
N SER A 124 1.04 7.17 4.20
CA SER A 124 1.48 8.34 3.44
C SER A 124 0.65 9.54 3.89
N ARG A 125 1.29 10.62 4.34
CA ARG A 125 0.61 11.87 4.69
C ARG A 125 -0.20 12.34 3.48
N LYS A 126 -1.52 12.06 3.46
CA LYS A 126 -2.60 12.63 2.61
C LYS A 126 -3.92 11.84 2.73
N GLN A 127 -4.32 11.50 3.95
CA GLN A 127 -5.73 11.27 4.24
C GLN A 127 -6.09 12.23 5.37
N HIS A 128 -6.14 13.53 5.04
CA HIS A 128 -6.83 14.46 5.93
C HIS A 128 -8.30 13.98 6.00
N PRO A 129 -9.03 14.15 7.13
CA PRO A 129 -10.45 13.84 7.17
C PRO A 129 -11.21 14.43 5.97
N SER A 130 -10.79 15.61 5.50
CA SER A 130 -11.31 16.22 4.27
C SER A 130 -11.07 15.39 3.01
N THR A 131 -9.96 14.67 2.86
CA THR A 131 -9.70 13.79 1.70
C THR A 131 -10.62 12.57 1.72
N LYS A 132 -10.93 12.02 2.90
CA LYS A 132 -11.87 10.90 3.03
C LYS A 132 -13.31 11.35 2.74
N ILE A 133 -13.70 12.52 3.24
CA ILE A 133 -14.99 13.16 2.95
C ILE A 133 -15.08 13.47 1.45
N GLN A 134 -14.06 14.10 0.87
CA GLN A 134 -13.98 14.43 -0.55
C GLN A 134 -14.13 13.17 -1.42
N ASN A 135 -13.34 12.13 -1.16
CA ASN A 135 -13.45 10.88 -1.91
C ASN A 135 -14.82 10.23 -1.73
N SER A 136 -15.46 10.35 -0.55
CA SER A 136 -16.82 9.84 -0.33
C SER A 136 -17.87 10.61 -1.12
N ILE A 137 -17.76 11.94 -1.22
CA ILE A 137 -18.67 12.79 -1.98
C ILE A 137 -18.54 12.48 -3.48
N PHE A 138 -17.32 12.49 -4.00
CA PHE A 138 -17.06 12.32 -5.45
C PHE A 138 -17.09 10.86 -5.92
N SER A 139 -17.09 9.86 -5.03
CA SER A 139 -17.29 8.45 -5.42
C SER A 139 -18.77 8.07 -5.55
N ALA A 140 -19.69 8.87 -5.01
CA ALA A 140 -21.13 8.63 -5.13
C ALA A 140 -21.69 9.01 -6.52
N GLU A 141 -21.01 9.90 -7.24
CA GLU A 141 -21.47 10.43 -8.54
C GLU A 141 -21.38 9.40 -9.68
N ASN A 142 -20.57 8.34 -9.54
CA ASN A 142 -20.45 7.29 -10.58
C ASN A 142 -21.56 6.24 -10.54
N ASN A 143 -22.41 6.22 -9.49
CA ASN A 143 -23.51 5.26 -9.35
C ASN A 143 -24.88 5.87 -9.70
N THR A 144 -24.93 7.14 -10.11
CA THR A 144 -26.20 7.85 -10.34
C THR A 144 -26.27 8.34 -11.79
N THR A 145 -26.09 7.45 -12.75
CA THR A 145 -26.82 7.59 -14.03
C THR A 145 -28.14 6.86 -13.87
N LEU A 146 -29.01 7.41 -13.01
CA LEU A 146 -30.45 7.21 -13.19
C LEU A 146 -30.85 8.22 -14.25
N GLU A 147 -31.19 7.68 -15.42
CA GLU A 147 -31.87 8.36 -16.51
C GLU A 147 -33.15 9.01 -15.96
N SER A 148 -33.01 10.25 -15.54
CA SER A 148 -34.10 11.09 -15.09
C SER A 148 -33.91 12.41 -15.82
N GLU A 149 -34.64 12.58 -16.92
CA GLU A 149 -34.86 13.85 -17.59
C GLU A 149 -35.51 14.85 -16.63
N ALA A 150 -34.71 15.40 -15.71
CA ALA A 150 -35.10 16.53 -14.90
C ALA A 150 -34.71 17.79 -15.68
N LYS A 151 -35.71 18.37 -16.35
CA LYS A 151 -35.65 19.68 -17.01
C LYS A 151 -35.05 20.70 -16.04
N ALA A 152 -33.86 21.21 -16.37
CA ALA A 152 -33.12 22.14 -15.52
C ALA A 152 -33.88 23.48 -15.37
N THR A 153 -34.42 23.73 -14.18
CA THR A 153 -34.95 25.05 -13.83
C THR A 153 -33.77 25.97 -13.52
N ARG A 154 -33.47 26.87 -14.47
CA ARG A 154 -32.44 27.90 -14.37
C ARG A 154 -32.71 28.82 -13.17
N ILE A 155 -31.96 28.68 -12.09
CA ILE A 155 -31.92 29.67 -11.01
C ILE A 155 -31.02 30.81 -11.48
N VAL A 156 -31.63 31.94 -11.83
CA VAL A 156 -30.93 33.19 -12.10
C VAL A 156 -30.61 33.84 -10.76
N LEU A 157 -29.35 33.73 -10.31
CA LEU A 157 -28.84 34.61 -9.24
C LEU A 157 -28.63 36.01 -9.83
N GLY A 158 -29.56 36.92 -9.57
CA GLY A 158 -29.35 38.35 -9.73
C GLY A 158 -28.68 38.90 -8.46
N THR A 159 -27.40 39.21 -8.52
CA THR A 159 -26.73 39.99 -7.47
C THR A 159 -26.56 41.43 -7.95
N THR A 160 -27.50 42.30 -7.58
CA THR A 160 -27.32 43.74 -7.66
C THR A 160 -26.50 44.19 -6.45
N ASN A 161 -25.29 44.70 -6.71
CA ASN A 161 -24.49 45.40 -5.72
C ASN A 161 -25.18 46.70 -5.32
N ASN A 162 -25.44 46.89 -4.02
CA ASN A 162 -25.66 48.20 -3.43
C ASN A 162 -24.77 48.33 -2.18
N THR A 163 -23.80 49.24 -2.28
CA THR A 163 -22.95 49.71 -1.20
C THR A 163 -23.60 50.95 -0.59
N HIS A 164 -24.06 50.93 0.67
CA HIS A 164 -23.94 52.08 1.58
C HIS A 164 -24.26 51.74 3.05
N PHE A 165 -23.22 51.92 3.88
CA PHE A 165 -23.12 52.23 5.32
C PHE A 165 -24.31 52.14 6.28
N ALA A 166 -24.10 51.41 7.39
CA ALA A 166 -24.31 51.93 8.75
C ALA A 166 -23.36 51.20 9.72
N GLU A 167 -22.53 51.99 10.42
CA GLU A 167 -21.56 51.53 11.41
C GLU A 167 -22.28 51.21 12.73
N ALA A 168 -22.49 49.93 13.03
CA ALA A 168 -22.97 49.49 14.34
C ALA A 168 -21.78 49.09 15.21
N LYS A 169 -21.52 49.86 16.26
CA LYS A 169 -20.53 49.53 17.30
C LYS A 169 -21.08 48.41 18.18
N ASP A 170 -20.87 47.18 17.79
CA ASP A 170 -21.10 46.04 18.67
C ASP A 170 -19.86 45.78 19.51
N LYS A 171 -20.04 45.86 20.83
CA LYS A 171 -19.02 45.54 21.82
C LYS A 171 -18.71 44.04 21.70
N GLU A 172 -17.53 43.73 21.17
CA GLU A 172 -16.96 42.38 21.17
C GLU A 172 -16.62 41.99 22.62
N VAL A 173 -17.53 41.27 23.28
CA VAL A 173 -17.23 40.59 24.54
C VAL A 173 -16.51 39.30 24.19
N VAL A 174 -15.18 39.37 24.12
CA VAL A 174 -14.31 38.19 24.08
C VAL A 174 -14.47 37.43 25.39
N GLN A 175 -15.27 36.36 25.39
CA GLN A 175 -15.21 35.38 26.46
C GLN A 175 -13.99 34.47 26.23
N SER A 176 -12.92 34.77 26.96
CA SER A 176 -11.76 33.88 27.10
C SER A 176 -12.20 32.58 27.77
N GLN A 177 -12.11 31.46 27.07
CA GLN A 177 -12.23 30.14 27.70
C GLN A 177 -11.04 29.89 28.65
N PRO A 178 -11.27 29.46 29.91
CA PRO A 178 -10.20 29.16 30.85
C PRO A 178 -9.33 27.98 30.38
N TRP A 179 -8.02 28.16 30.54
CA TRP A 179 -6.92 27.32 30.06
C TRP A 179 -6.65 26.06 30.92
N TYR A 180 -7.63 25.59 31.68
CA TYR A 180 -7.54 24.35 32.47
C TYR A 180 -8.78 23.47 32.32
N ARG A 181 -8.88 22.77 31.18
CA ARG A 181 -9.44 21.42 31.15
C ARG A 181 -8.36 20.46 30.67
N ARG A 182 -7.48 20.13 31.61
CA ARG A 182 -6.51 19.06 31.54
C ARG A 182 -6.69 18.27 32.83
N TYR A 183 -6.92 16.97 32.71
CA TYR A 183 -7.07 15.97 33.79
C TYR A 183 -8.40 16.00 34.55
N PHE A 184 -9.36 15.17 34.13
CA PHE A 184 -9.70 13.87 34.75
C PHE A 184 -10.39 13.00 33.71
#